data_AF-A0A401R4E4-F1
#
_entry.id   AF-A0A401R4E4-F1
#
_cell.length_a   1.000
_cell.length_b   1.000
_cell.length_c   1.000
_cell.angle_alpha   90.00
_cell.angle_beta   90.00
_cell.angle_gamma   90.00
#
_symmetry.space_group_name_H-M   'P 1'
#
loop_
_entity.id
_entity.type
_entity.pdbx_description
1 polymer ?
#
loop_
_entity_poly.entity_id
_entity_poly.type
_entity_poly.pdbx_seq_one_letter_code
_entity_poly.pdbx_strand_id
1 'polypeptide(L)'
;MTYDPDNPQQPGSALRLLPWSTWDGRPCYLAPSGDGHGYLTRKADRMESQQMRNAAIAYTDAETTLHNEAAGPLLLRLTLLRTTAALANTLRIADSRLGRLPEPSGHTPDDEDPLLPTSR
;
A
#
# COMPACT_ATOMS: atom_id res chain seq x y z
N MET A 1 -0.80 -7.51 15.10
CA MET A 1 -1.24 -6.79 13.89
C MET A 1 -1.45 -7.85 12.82
N THR A 2 -2.67 -8.06 12.36
CA THR A 2 -2.94 -9.00 11.27
C THR A 2 -3.29 -8.14 10.07
N TYR A 3 -2.40 -8.11 9.08
CA TYR A 3 -2.77 -7.67 7.75
C TYR A 3 -3.91 -8.57 7.28
N ASP A 4 -5.03 -8.00 6.84
CA ASP A 4 -6.17 -8.74 6.32
C ASP A 4 -6.05 -8.80 4.79
N PRO A 5 -5.53 -9.92 4.22
CA PRO A 5 -5.31 -10.02 2.79
C PRO A 5 -6.62 -10.09 1.98
N ASP A 6 -7.75 -10.38 2.63
CA ASP A 6 -9.03 -10.59 1.95
C ASP A 6 -9.80 -9.27 1.74
N ASN A 7 -9.31 -8.17 2.31
CA ASN A 7 -9.95 -6.86 2.23
C ASN A 7 -8.97 -5.73 1.82
N PRO A 8 -8.30 -5.82 0.66
CA PRO A 8 -7.47 -4.75 0.14
C PRO A 8 -8.32 -3.56 -0.30
N GLN A 9 -7.71 -2.36 -0.40
CA GLN A 9 -8.41 -1.24 -1.03
C GLN A 9 -8.65 -1.52 -2.51
N GLN A 10 -9.83 -1.16 -3.02
CA GLN A 10 -10.13 -1.23 -4.45
C GLN A 10 -9.70 0.06 -5.15
N PRO A 11 -9.26 0.02 -6.42
CA PRO A 11 -9.07 1.23 -7.23
C PRO A 11 -10.27 2.18 -7.11
N GLY A 12 -10.03 3.48 -7.14
CA GLY A 12 -11.07 4.51 -6.97
C GLY A 12 -11.62 4.64 -5.56
N SER A 13 -10.99 4.03 -4.55
CA SER A 13 -11.39 4.17 -3.15
C SER A 13 -11.48 5.64 -2.74
N ALA A 14 -12.66 6.04 -2.24
CA ALA A 14 -12.92 7.42 -1.79
C ALA A 14 -12.06 7.84 -0.58
N LEU A 15 -11.49 6.90 0.17
CA LEU A 15 -10.63 7.15 1.33
C LEU A 15 -9.24 6.56 1.11
N ARG A 16 -8.21 7.29 1.53
CA ARG A 16 -6.82 6.79 1.53
C ARG A 16 -6.56 6.01 2.81
N LEU A 17 -6.14 4.75 2.70
CA LEU A 17 -5.55 4.01 3.83
C LEU A 17 -4.21 4.63 4.22
N LEU A 18 -3.98 4.90 5.50
CA LEU A 18 -2.72 5.47 6.00
C LEU A 18 -1.71 4.37 6.32
N PRO A 19 -0.39 4.65 6.21
CA PRO A 19 0.66 3.67 6.47
C PRO A 19 0.92 3.43 7.97
N TRP A 20 0.07 3.96 8.86
CA TRP A 20 0.10 3.72 10.30
C TRP A 20 -1.30 3.35 10.79
N SER A 21 -1.35 2.60 11.89
CA SER A 21 -2.58 2.24 12.59
C SER A 21 -2.88 3.20 13.74
N THR A 22 -4.07 3.08 14.30
CA THR A 22 -4.38 3.59 15.64
C THR A 22 -3.59 2.83 16.71
N TRP A 23 -3.65 3.34 17.95
CA TRP A 23 -3.01 2.73 19.11
C TRP A 23 -3.53 1.32 19.42
N ASP A 24 -4.79 1.02 19.10
CA ASP A 24 -5.41 -0.30 19.22
C ASP A 24 -5.21 -1.18 17.98
N GLY A 25 -4.42 -0.71 17.00
CA GLY A 25 -4.00 -1.50 15.84
C GLY A 25 -4.99 -1.53 14.68
N ARG A 26 -6.03 -0.69 14.69
CA ARG A 26 -7.01 -0.60 13.59
C ARG A 26 -6.45 0.21 12.41
N PRO A 27 -6.89 -0.09 11.17
CA PRO A 27 -6.58 0.73 10.00
C PRO A 27 -7.05 2.18 10.19
N CYS A 28 -6.24 3.15 9.75
CA CYS A 28 -6.60 4.57 9.74
C CYS A 28 -6.84 5.02 8.30
N TYR A 29 -7.89 5.83 8.09
CA TYR A 29 -8.24 6.35 6.77
C TYR A 29 -8.22 7.89 6.76
N LEU A 30 -7.84 8.45 5.61
CA LEU A 30 -7.84 9.89 5.34
C LEU A 30 -8.82 10.20 4.20
N ALA A 31 -9.78 11.07 4.47
CA ALA A 31 -10.64 11.62 3.43
C ALA A 31 -9.86 12.63 2.56
N PRO A 32 -9.99 12.58 1.23
CA PRO A 32 -9.42 13.59 0.35
C PRO A 32 -10.00 14.95 0.70
N SER A 33 -9.15 15.93 0.99
CA SER A 33 -9.55 17.33 1.17
C SER A 33 -8.83 18.16 0.12
N GLY A 34 -9.60 18.77 -0.79
CA GLY A 34 -9.08 19.70 -1.80
C GLY A 34 -8.15 19.06 -2.84
N ASP A 35 -7.05 19.75 -3.11
CA ASP A 35 -6.04 19.50 -4.15
C ASP A 35 -5.12 18.29 -3.92
N GLY A 36 -5.40 17.46 -2.90
CA GLY A 36 -4.64 16.24 -2.63
C GLY A 36 -3.27 16.46 -1.98
N HIS A 37 -2.89 17.70 -1.65
CA HIS A 37 -1.56 18.04 -1.14
C HIS A 37 -1.52 18.37 0.37
N GLY A 38 -2.52 17.99 1.15
CA GLY A 38 -2.58 18.25 2.60
C GLY A 38 -1.38 17.73 3.39
N TYR A 39 -1.13 18.30 4.58
CA TYR A 39 -0.03 17.89 5.47
C TYR A 39 -0.03 16.39 5.77
N LEU A 40 -1.22 15.81 6.00
CA LEU A 40 -1.36 14.38 6.29
C LEU A 40 -1.00 13.50 5.08
N THR A 41 -1.34 13.92 3.85
CA THR A 41 -0.90 13.25 2.62
C THR A 41 0.62 13.20 2.56
N ARG A 42 1.30 14.36 2.70
CA ARG A 42 2.77 14.41 2.64
C ARG A 42 3.44 13.61 3.76
N LYS A 43 2.83 13.60 4.95
CA LYS A 43 3.28 12.77 6.08
C LYS A 43 3.13 11.28 5.74
N ALA A 44 2.02 10.88 5.13
CA ALA A 44 1.81 9.52 4.65
C ALA A 44 2.87 9.13 3.62
N ASP A 45 3.11 9.96 2.60
CA ASP A 45 4.10 9.66 1.55
C ASP A 45 5.53 9.51 2.11
N ARG A 46 5.91 10.38 3.06
CA ARG A 46 7.21 10.27 3.75
C ARG A 46 7.30 8.98 4.57
N MET A 47 6.23 8.62 5.28
CA MET A 47 6.19 7.41 6.09
C MET A 47 6.23 6.15 5.21
N GLU A 48 5.47 6.12 4.10
CA GLU A 48 5.53 5.04 3.11
C GLU A 48 6.97 4.86 2.62
N SER A 49 7.63 5.95 2.24
CA SER A 49 9.01 5.93 1.76
C SER A 49 10.00 5.42 2.82
N GLN A 50 9.82 5.81 4.08
CA GLN A 50 10.66 5.33 5.18
C GLN A 50 10.44 3.84 5.47
N GLN A 51 9.18 3.40 5.49
CA GLN A 51 8.85 2.00 5.73
C GLN A 51 9.35 1.10 4.59
N MET A 52 9.28 1.55 3.34
CA MET A 52 9.88 0.84 2.19
C MET A 52 11.40 0.70 2.32
N ARG A 53 12.10 1.75 2.76
CA ARG A 53 13.54 1.67 3.06
C ARG A 53 13.83 0.70 4.21
N ASN A 54 13.05 0.75 5.28
CA ASN A 54 13.19 -0.18 6.40
C ASN A 54 12.96 -1.64 5.98
N ALA A 55 12.03 -1.87 5.05
CA ALA A 55 11.79 -3.19 4.49
C ALA A 55 12.97 -3.69 3.64
N ALA A 56 13.59 -2.83 2.84
CA ALA A 56 14.81 -3.19 2.11
C ALA A 56 15.96 -3.57 3.06
N ILE A 57 16.16 -2.82 4.15
CA ILE A 57 17.16 -3.15 5.18
C ILE A 57 16.84 -4.50 5.84
N ALA A 58 15.60 -4.71 6.28
CA ALA A 58 15.18 -5.96 6.91
C ALA A 58 15.30 -7.18 5.98
N TYR A 59 15.14 -6.96 4.66
CA TYR A 59 15.36 -7.97 3.64
C TYR A 59 16.86 -8.33 3.53
N THR A 60 17.75 -7.33 3.42
CA THR A 60 19.20 -7.56 3.36
C THR A 60 19.74 -8.22 4.63
N ASP A 61 19.23 -7.84 5.81
CA ASP A 61 19.58 -8.48 7.09
C ASP A 61 19.13 -9.94 7.12
N ALA A 62 17.96 -10.25 6.54
CA ALA A 62 17.45 -11.61 6.41
C ALA A 62 18.32 -12.45 5.48
N GLU A 63 18.66 -11.95 4.30
CA GLU A 63 19.57 -12.65 3.40
C GLU A 63 20.92 -12.90 4.06
N THR A 64 21.49 -11.89 4.72
CA THR A 64 22.78 -12.03 5.43
C THR A 64 22.70 -13.09 6.53
N THR A 65 21.62 -13.10 7.30
CA THR A 65 21.41 -14.08 8.37
C THR A 65 21.25 -15.50 7.80
N LEU A 66 20.53 -15.65 6.71
CA LEU A 66 20.27 -16.95 6.07
C LEU A 66 21.53 -17.56 5.42
N HIS A 67 22.44 -16.74 4.92
CA HIS A 67 23.72 -17.20 4.37
C HIS A 67 24.78 -17.52 5.44
N ASN A 68 24.55 -17.14 6.70
CA ASN A 68 25.47 -17.44 7.79
C ASN A 68 25.12 -18.78 8.44
N GLU A 69 25.85 -19.84 8.10
CA GLU A 69 25.65 -21.18 8.67
C GLU A 69 25.82 -21.24 10.20
N ALA A 70 26.55 -20.28 10.80
CA ALA A 70 26.71 -20.17 12.24
C ALA A 70 25.56 -19.39 12.92
N ALA A 71 24.57 -18.91 12.18
CA ALA A 71 23.43 -18.18 12.74
C ALA A 71 22.59 -19.08 13.68
N GLY A 72 22.61 -18.75 14.97
CA GLY A 72 21.84 -19.49 15.96
C GLY A 72 20.31 -19.27 15.85
N PRO A 73 19.49 -20.14 16.47
CA PRO A 73 18.03 -20.07 16.40
C PRO A 73 17.43 -18.74 16.86
N LEU A 74 18.04 -18.08 17.86
CA LEU A 74 17.57 -16.79 18.35
C LEU A 74 17.73 -15.68 17.29
N LEU A 75 18.87 -15.62 16.62
CA LEU A 75 19.12 -14.63 15.56
C LEU A 75 18.14 -14.83 14.40
N LEU A 76 17.96 -16.09 13.96
CA LEU A 76 16.97 -16.43 12.94
C LEU A 76 15.55 -15.98 13.32
N ARG A 77 15.12 -16.22 14.56
CA ARG A 77 13.80 -15.80 15.04
C ARG A 77 13.64 -14.28 15.07
N LEU A 78 14.65 -13.56 15.55
CA LEU A 78 14.62 -12.08 15.61
C LEU A 78 14.61 -11.46 14.22
N THR A 79 15.43 -11.98 13.30
CA THR A 79 15.46 -11.53 11.92
C THR A 79 14.11 -11.79 11.24
N LEU A 80 13.54 -13.00 11.37
CA LEU A 80 12.22 -13.31 10.82
C LEU A 80 11.11 -12.42 11.38
N LEU A 81 11.13 -12.11 12.68
CA LEU A 81 10.18 -11.18 13.30
C LEU A 81 10.27 -9.78 12.68
N ARG A 82 11.49 -9.28 12.44
CA ARG A 82 11.69 -7.97 11.79
C ARG A 82 11.23 -7.98 10.34
N THR A 83 11.57 -9.02 9.59
CA THR A 83 11.20 -9.17 8.18
C THR A 83 9.68 -9.29 8.00
N THR A 84 9.01 -10.08 8.83
CA THR A 84 7.55 -10.23 8.77
C THR A 84 6.82 -8.93 9.15
N ALA A 85 7.33 -8.17 10.12
CA ALA A 85 6.80 -6.85 10.45
C ALA A 85 6.98 -5.85 9.31
N ALA A 86 8.14 -5.86 8.65
CA ALA A 86 8.40 -5.02 7.49
C ALA A 86 7.50 -5.41 6.30
N LEU A 87 7.28 -6.70 6.06
CA LEU A 87 6.39 -7.19 5.01
C LEU A 87 4.95 -6.75 5.24
N ALA A 88 4.43 -6.84 6.47
CA ALA A 88 3.09 -6.38 6.80
C ALA A 88 2.90 -4.87 6.52
N ASN A 89 3.95 -4.07 6.73
CA ASN A 89 3.95 -2.65 6.37
C ASN A 89 3.93 -2.45 4.85
N THR A 90 4.77 -3.17 4.11
CA THR A 90 4.83 -3.14 2.65
C THR A 90 3.48 -3.49 2.02
N LEU A 91 2.81 -4.54 2.49
CA LEU A 91 1.50 -4.96 2.01
C LEU A 91 0.43 -3.87 2.24
N ARG A 92 0.41 -3.25 3.42
CA ARG A 92 -0.49 -2.10 3.70
C ARG A 92 -0.23 -0.92 2.75
N ILE A 93 1.02 -0.64 2.44
CA ILE A 93 1.38 0.45 1.51
C ILE A 93 0.95 0.09 0.08
N ALA A 94 1.08 -1.17 -0.32
CA ALA A 94 0.61 -1.65 -1.61
C ALA A 94 -0.91 -1.46 -1.75
N ASP A 95 -1.69 -1.87 -0.75
CA ASP A 95 -3.15 -1.65 -0.74
C ASP A 95 -3.51 -0.17 -0.74
N SER A 96 -2.80 0.62 0.08
CA SER A 96 -2.97 2.07 0.12
C SER A 96 -2.73 2.73 -1.25
N ARG A 97 -1.80 2.20 -2.05
CA ARG A 97 -1.51 2.67 -3.40
C ARG A 97 -2.52 2.17 -4.42
N LEU A 98 -2.95 0.91 -4.30
CA LEU A 98 -4.01 0.32 -5.11
C LEU A 98 -5.29 1.16 -5.02
N GLY A 99 -5.68 1.54 -3.81
CA GLY A 99 -6.86 2.37 -3.57
C GLY A 99 -6.81 3.76 -4.23
N ARG A 100 -5.61 4.28 -4.51
CA ARG A 100 -5.40 5.59 -5.14
C ARG A 100 -5.32 5.52 -6.66
N LEU A 101 -5.29 4.33 -7.25
CA LEU A 101 -5.40 4.19 -8.70
C LEU A 101 -6.81 4.61 -9.14
N PRO A 102 -6.97 5.20 -10.33
CA PRO A 102 -8.30 5.45 -10.88
C PRO A 102 -9.06 4.12 -11.02
N GLU A 103 -10.39 4.15 -10.87
CA GLU A 103 -11.18 2.98 -11.27
C GLU A 103 -10.87 2.65 -12.73
N PRO A 104 -10.67 1.37 -13.08
CA PRO A 104 -10.56 0.98 -14.47
C PRO A 104 -11.82 1.47 -15.17
N SER A 105 -11.67 2.45 -16.06
CA SER A 105 -12.76 2.97 -16.86
C SER A 105 -13.37 1.79 -17.61
N GLY A 106 -14.52 1.31 -17.14
CA GLY A 106 -15.37 0.43 -17.92
C GLY A 106 -15.65 1.19 -19.21
N HIS A 107 -15.07 0.72 -20.32
CA HIS A 107 -15.40 1.22 -21.63
C HIS A 107 -16.87 0.85 -21.85
N THR A 108 -17.78 1.74 -21.47
CA THR A 108 -19.17 1.69 -21.92
C THR A 108 -19.12 2.06 -23.40
N PRO A 109 -19.41 1.14 -24.33
CA PRO A 109 -19.38 1.44 -25.76
C PRO A 109 -20.66 2.21 -26.18
N ASP A 110 -21.15 3.11 -25.33
CA ASP A 110 -22.39 3.87 -25.53
C ASP A 110 -22.15 5.35 -25.87
N ASP A 111 -20.90 5.76 -26.08
CA ASP A 111 -20.62 6.93 -26.93
C ASP A 111 -20.73 6.52 -28.41
N GLU A 112 -21.86 5.92 -28.81
CA GLU A 112 -22.27 5.98 -30.20
C GLU A 112 -22.59 7.44 -30.51
N ASP A 113 -21.63 8.05 -31.19
CA ASP A 113 -21.71 9.32 -31.89
C ASP A 113 -23.12 9.47 -32.52
N PRO A 114 -23.94 10.48 -32.15
CA PRO A 114 -25.27 10.63 -32.71
C PRO A 114 -25.15 10.77 -34.23
N LEU A 115 -25.61 9.75 -34.96
CA LEU A 115 -25.71 9.70 -36.41
C LEU A 115 -26.02 11.08 -36.99
N LEU A 116 -25.02 11.71 -37.59
CA LEU A 116 -25.22 12.91 -38.39
C LEU A 116 -26.18 12.54 -39.53
N PRO A 117 -27.28 13.28 -39.74
CA PRO A 117 -28.22 12.97 -40.80
C PRO A 117 -27.51 13.18 -42.16
N THR A 118 -27.40 12.08 -42.92
CA THR A 118 -26.95 12.15 -44.32
C THR A 118 -28.02 12.89 -45.11
N SER A 119 -27.74 14.14 -45.46
CA SER A 119 -28.57 14.90 -46.40
C SER A 119 -28.36 14.38 -47.81
N ARG A 120 -29.49 14.17 -48.51
CA ARG A 120 -29.62 13.64 -49.86
C ARG A 120 -29.60 14.75 -50.91
#